data_AF-A0A3A4W6A0-F1
#
_entry.id   AF-A0A3A4W6A0-F1
#
_cell.length_a   1.000
_cell.length_b   1.000
_cell.length_c   1.000
_cell.angle_alpha   90.00
_cell.angle_beta   90.00
_cell.angle_gamma   90.00
#
_symmetry.space_group_name_H-M   'P 1'
#
loop_
_entity.id
_entity.type
_entity.pdbx_description
1 polymer ?
#
loop_
_entity_poly.entity_id
_entity_poly.type
_entity_poly.pdbx_seq_one_letter_code
_entity_poly.pdbx_strand_id
1 'polypeptide(L)'
;MRKTKTTLLLLSAGLFLAASLLGCTASRKAAVIKPAPNCTEALAGSFNDLSENELSDLLDQTSSETRLESCWIPLMKKGLDDNRDIPHAHLLKAVKVFNKKQHEVYFHKAVYRYLAGLTQTPNRYRMEDRNLLETYCSYLINSAATSKDERLDHAKVLCRKLDRDLYAGLFE
;
A
#
# COMPACT_ATOMS: atom_id res chain seq x y z
N MET A 1 30.44 79.24 45.02
CA MET A 1 31.87 78.94 44.81
C MET A 1 32.04 77.44 44.62
N ARG A 2 32.68 77.05 43.50
CA ARG A 2 32.94 75.66 43.08
C ARG A 2 33.89 74.95 44.05
N LYS A 3 33.62 73.68 44.33
CA LYS A 3 34.67 72.65 44.48
C LYS A 3 34.23 71.38 43.77
N THR A 4 34.91 71.11 42.67
CA THR A 4 34.98 69.84 41.96
C THR A 4 35.57 68.75 42.86
N LYS A 5 35.13 67.50 42.65
CA LYS A 5 36.04 66.36 42.45
C LYS A 5 35.26 65.16 41.89
N THR A 6 35.50 64.96 40.60
CA THR A 6 35.29 63.79 39.77
C THR A 6 35.83 62.53 40.46
N THR A 7 35.04 61.46 40.47
CA THR A 7 35.56 60.10 40.67
C THR A 7 34.95 59.22 39.60
N LEU A 8 35.84 58.58 38.86
CA LEU A 8 35.65 57.90 37.60
C LEU A 8 35.96 56.42 37.85
N LEU A 9 35.08 55.51 37.41
CA LEU A 9 35.38 54.14 36.93
C LEU A 9 35.88 53.11 37.99
N LEU A 10 35.65 51.79 37.95
CA LEU A 10 35.19 50.77 36.99
C LEU A 10 34.63 49.55 37.77
N LEU A 11 33.69 48.83 37.13
CA LEU A 11 33.50 47.36 36.99
C LEU A 11 33.71 46.41 38.19
N SER A 12 32.96 45.32 38.35
CA SER A 12 32.32 44.44 37.36
C SER A 12 31.22 43.60 38.00
N ALA A 13 30.11 43.50 37.28
CA ALA A 13 29.08 42.50 37.46
C ALA A 13 29.65 41.08 37.27
N GLY A 14 29.25 40.15 38.13
CA GLY A 14 29.62 38.75 38.03
C GLY A 14 28.64 37.89 38.81
N LEU A 15 27.42 37.73 38.30
CA LEU A 15 26.45 36.78 38.82
C LEU A 15 25.53 36.31 37.71
N PHE A 16 25.88 35.23 37.00
CA PHE A 16 24.89 34.44 36.26
C PHE A 16 25.26 32.95 36.22
N LEU A 17 24.45 32.22 36.99
CA LEU A 17 23.93 30.85 36.86
C LEU A 17 24.66 29.80 36.01
N ALA A 18 24.80 28.65 36.68
CA ALA A 18 25.08 27.33 36.16
C ALA A 18 24.04 26.85 35.12
N ALA A 19 24.52 26.11 34.12
CA ALA A 19 23.77 25.02 33.50
C ALA A 19 24.75 23.96 32.97
N SER A 20 24.63 22.78 33.56
CA SER A 20 25.43 21.59 33.33
C SER A 20 25.19 21.02 31.93
N LEU A 21 26.18 21.10 31.05
CA LEU A 21 26.19 20.36 29.78
C LEU A 21 26.69 18.93 30.02
N LEU A 22 25.84 18.09 30.64
CA LEU A 22 25.97 16.64 30.51
C LEU A 22 25.43 16.26 29.14
N GLY A 23 26.32 16.29 28.14
CA GLY A 23 26.02 15.77 26.81
C GLY A 23 25.80 14.26 26.88
N CYS A 24 24.54 13.83 26.74
CA CYS A 24 24.19 12.44 26.47
C CYS A 24 24.75 12.02 25.11
N THR A 25 25.92 11.41 25.08
CA THR A 25 26.39 10.62 23.93
C THR A 25 25.62 9.30 23.89
N ALA A 26 24.35 9.37 23.53
CA ALA A 26 23.64 8.18 23.07
C ALA A 26 24.35 7.74 21.79
N SER A 27 25.15 6.66 21.89
CA SER A 27 25.71 5.96 20.74
C SER A 27 24.53 5.51 19.87
N ARG A 28 24.14 6.34 18.90
CA ARG A 28 23.28 5.93 17.81
C ARG A 28 24.08 4.90 17.05
N LYS A 29 23.85 3.62 17.36
CA LYS A 29 24.20 2.54 16.44
C LYS A 29 23.61 2.94 15.10
N ALA A 30 24.47 3.17 14.11
CA ALA A 30 24.02 3.41 12.75
C ALA A 30 23.13 2.22 12.38
N ALA A 31 21.84 2.48 12.13
CA ALA A 31 21.01 1.48 11.51
C ALA A 31 21.68 1.14 10.19
N VAL A 32 22.07 -0.13 10.02
CA VAL A 32 22.53 -0.61 8.72
C VAL A 32 21.30 -0.51 7.82
N ILE A 33 21.22 0.57 7.04
CA ILE A 33 20.22 0.73 6.00
C ILE A 33 20.61 -0.29 4.93
N LYS A 34 20.01 -1.47 4.99
CA LYS A 34 20.06 -2.38 3.85
C LYS A 34 19.31 -1.66 2.72
N PRO A 35 19.92 -1.47 1.55
CA PRO A 35 19.19 -0.93 0.42
C PRO A 35 18.00 -1.86 0.13
N ALA A 36 16.84 -1.28 -0.14
CA ALA A 36 15.66 -2.06 -0.53
C ALA A 36 16.04 -2.94 -1.73
N PRO A 37 15.70 -4.24 -1.71
CA PRO A 37 16.11 -5.15 -2.76
C PRO A 37 15.51 -4.72 -4.09
N ASN A 38 16.30 -4.86 -5.16
CA ASN A 38 15.78 -4.65 -6.50
C ASN A 38 14.88 -5.82 -6.92
N CYS A 39 14.16 -5.63 -8.02
CA CYS A 39 13.19 -6.62 -8.49
C CYS A 39 13.77 -8.03 -8.70
N THR A 40 14.98 -8.11 -9.25
CA THR A 40 15.65 -9.38 -9.50
C THR A 40 15.96 -10.09 -8.19
N GLU A 41 16.44 -9.36 -7.19
CA GLU A 41 16.73 -9.90 -5.84
C GLU A 41 15.45 -10.37 -5.13
N ALA A 42 14.39 -9.56 -5.19
CA ALA A 42 13.10 -9.90 -4.64
C ALA A 42 12.57 -11.21 -5.25
N LEU A 43 12.57 -11.32 -6.58
CA LEU A 43 12.08 -12.51 -7.28
C LEU A 43 12.98 -13.74 -7.12
N ALA A 44 14.29 -13.55 -6.89
CA ALA A 44 15.25 -14.64 -6.74
C ALA A 44 15.23 -15.30 -5.34
N GLY A 45 14.61 -14.68 -4.34
CA GLY A 45 14.44 -15.34 -3.04
C GLY A 45 14.08 -14.43 -1.87
N SER A 46 14.30 -13.12 -1.94
CA SER A 46 14.07 -12.22 -0.80
C SER A 46 12.63 -11.70 -0.69
N PHE A 47 11.72 -12.13 -1.57
CA PHE A 47 10.34 -11.61 -1.60
C PHE A 47 9.60 -11.74 -0.26
N ASN A 48 9.76 -12.88 0.42
CA ASN A 48 9.08 -13.13 1.70
C ASN A 48 9.65 -12.30 2.85
N ASP A 49 10.88 -11.82 2.71
CA ASP A 49 11.55 -10.99 3.71
C ASP A 49 11.19 -9.50 3.57
N LEU A 50 10.55 -9.11 2.46
CA LEU A 50 10.07 -7.73 2.28
C LEU A 50 9.02 -7.40 3.33
N SER A 51 9.14 -6.25 3.97
CA SER A 51 8.01 -5.63 4.65
C SER A 51 6.92 -5.19 3.65
N GLU A 52 5.73 -4.87 4.15
CA GLU A 52 4.61 -4.37 3.33
C GLU A 52 4.97 -3.05 2.62
N ASN A 53 5.70 -2.16 3.31
CA ASN A 53 6.17 -0.90 2.74
C ASN A 53 7.22 -1.13 1.65
N GLU A 54 8.19 -2.03 1.86
CA GLU A 54 9.19 -2.35 0.85
C GLU A 54 8.56 -3.00 -0.40
N LEU A 55 7.55 -3.85 -0.23
CA LEU A 55 6.79 -4.40 -1.35
C LEU A 55 6.04 -3.29 -2.11
N SER A 56 5.39 -2.36 -1.40
CA SER A 56 4.71 -1.21 -2.02
C SER A 56 5.70 -0.35 -2.82
N ASP A 57 6.81 0.06 -2.21
CA ASP A 57 7.83 0.88 -2.85
C ASP A 57 8.40 0.19 -4.09
N LEU A 58 8.63 -1.12 -4.02
CA LEU A 58 9.13 -1.90 -5.15
C LEU A 58 8.10 -1.98 -6.29
N LEU A 59 6.80 -2.15 -5.97
CA LEU A 59 5.73 -2.11 -6.96
C LEU A 59 5.59 -0.73 -7.60
N ASP A 60 5.80 0.36 -6.86
CA ASP A 60 5.79 1.72 -7.41
C ASP A 60 6.95 1.95 -8.38
N GLN A 61 8.17 1.60 -7.97
CA GLN A 61 9.40 1.75 -8.77
C GLN A 61 9.42 0.95 -10.07
N THR A 62 8.62 -0.11 -10.13
CA THR A 62 8.59 -1.06 -11.26
C THR A 62 7.35 -0.88 -12.12
N SER A 63 6.50 0.09 -11.78
CA SER A 63 5.20 0.31 -12.40
C SER A 63 5.25 0.90 -13.82
N SER A 64 6.42 1.27 -14.33
CA SER A 64 6.61 1.77 -15.69
C SER A 64 6.36 0.70 -16.75
N GLU A 65 5.94 1.11 -17.96
CA GLU A 65 5.68 0.17 -19.06
C GLU A 65 6.90 -0.69 -19.41
N THR A 66 8.10 -0.10 -19.35
CA THR A 66 9.38 -0.78 -19.61
C THR A 66 9.73 -1.89 -18.62
N ARG A 67 9.15 -1.87 -17.42
CA ARG A 67 9.40 -2.84 -16.34
C ARG A 67 8.16 -3.66 -15.98
N LEU A 68 7.05 -3.43 -16.68
CA LEU A 68 5.77 -4.04 -16.36
C LEU A 68 5.86 -5.58 -16.47
N GLU A 69 6.28 -6.08 -17.62
CA GLU A 69 6.33 -7.51 -17.93
C GLU A 69 7.47 -8.23 -17.19
N SER A 70 8.66 -7.62 -17.19
CA SER A 70 9.87 -8.24 -16.63
C SER A 70 9.91 -8.24 -15.10
N CYS A 71 9.09 -7.40 -14.45
CA CYS A 71 9.20 -7.19 -13.02
C CYS A 71 7.87 -7.00 -12.30
N TRP A 72 7.09 -5.96 -12.65
CA TRP A 72 5.90 -5.61 -11.90
C TRP A 72 4.87 -6.74 -11.88
N ILE A 73 4.62 -7.36 -13.04
CA ILE A 73 3.71 -8.50 -13.18
C ILE A 73 4.16 -9.69 -12.32
N PRO A 74 5.41 -10.19 -12.42
CA PRO A 74 5.92 -11.23 -11.53
C PRO A 74 5.76 -10.91 -10.03
N LEU A 75 6.12 -9.70 -9.61
CA LEU A 75 6.00 -9.28 -8.20
C LEU A 75 4.55 -9.26 -7.74
N MET A 76 3.66 -8.69 -8.55
CA MET A 76 2.24 -8.60 -8.24
C MET A 76 1.60 -10.00 -8.16
N LYS A 77 1.94 -10.90 -9.09
CA LYS A 77 1.49 -12.30 -9.06
C LYS A 77 1.92 -12.99 -7.78
N LYS A 78 3.20 -12.87 -7.41
CA LYS A 78 3.73 -13.46 -6.19
C LYS A 78 3.06 -12.89 -4.93
N GLY A 79 2.81 -11.58 -4.90
CA GLY A 79 2.08 -10.95 -3.80
C GLY A 79 0.63 -11.44 -3.67
N LEU A 80 -0.04 -11.68 -4.80
CA LEU A 80 -1.39 -12.26 -4.82
C LEU A 80 -1.40 -13.73 -4.38
N ASP A 81 -0.40 -14.51 -4.78
CA ASP A 81 -0.26 -15.93 -4.40
C ASP A 81 0.06 -16.10 -2.91
N ASP A 82 0.99 -15.29 -2.40
CA ASP A 82 1.43 -15.32 -1.00
C ASP A 82 0.47 -14.54 -0.07
N ASN A 83 -0.68 -14.10 -0.58
CA ASN A 83 -1.69 -13.32 0.15
C ASN A 83 -1.12 -12.13 0.95
N ARG A 84 -0.11 -11.47 0.40
CA ARG A 84 0.56 -10.30 1.01
C ARG A 84 -0.41 -9.14 1.10
N ASP A 85 -0.31 -8.26 2.10
CA ASP A 85 -1.06 -7.01 2.06
C ASP A 85 -0.55 -6.13 0.91
N ILE A 86 -1.43 -5.81 -0.04
CA ILE A 86 -1.09 -5.07 -1.25
C ILE A 86 -1.96 -3.82 -1.26
N PRO A 87 -1.35 -2.63 -1.36
CA PRO A 87 -2.10 -1.39 -1.42
C PRO A 87 -3.18 -1.40 -2.51
N HIS A 88 -4.34 -0.83 -2.17
CA HIS A 88 -5.52 -0.87 -3.02
C HIS A 88 -5.29 -0.25 -4.42
N ALA A 89 -4.40 0.74 -4.53
CA ALA A 89 -3.99 1.31 -5.82
C ALA A 89 -3.28 0.30 -6.74
N HIS A 90 -2.42 -0.55 -6.19
CA HIS A 90 -1.77 -1.63 -6.95
C HIS A 90 -2.75 -2.74 -7.31
N LEU A 91 -3.71 -3.06 -6.44
CA LEU A 91 -4.82 -3.97 -6.78
C LEU A 91 -5.64 -3.45 -7.96
N LEU A 92 -5.99 -2.16 -7.98
CA LEU A 92 -6.68 -1.55 -9.13
C LEU A 92 -5.85 -1.62 -10.42
N LYS A 93 -4.54 -1.37 -10.33
CA LYS A 93 -3.64 -1.54 -11.48
C LYS A 93 -3.60 -2.99 -11.94
N ALA A 94 -3.57 -3.95 -11.02
CA ALA A 94 -3.58 -5.38 -11.33
C ALA A 94 -4.87 -5.81 -12.04
N VAL A 95 -6.04 -5.30 -11.61
CA VAL A 95 -7.31 -5.53 -12.31
C VAL A 95 -7.19 -5.08 -13.78
N LYS A 96 -6.63 -3.90 -14.04
CA LYS A 96 -6.46 -3.37 -15.40
C LYS A 96 -5.44 -4.17 -16.22
N VAL A 97 -4.29 -4.49 -15.63
CA VAL A 97 -3.19 -5.19 -16.32
C VAL A 97 -3.53 -6.65 -16.60
N PHE A 98 -4.20 -7.34 -15.67
CA PHE A 98 -4.53 -8.76 -15.78
C PHE A 98 -5.83 -9.05 -16.54
N ASN A 99 -6.62 -8.05 -16.93
CA ASN A 99 -7.84 -8.22 -17.75
C ASN A 99 -7.57 -8.75 -19.19
N LYS A 100 -6.46 -9.45 -19.41
CA LYS A 100 -6.09 -10.16 -20.64
C LYS A 100 -6.13 -11.67 -20.35
N LYS A 101 -6.58 -12.47 -21.32
CA LYS A 101 -6.74 -13.93 -21.18
C LYS A 101 -5.53 -14.66 -20.59
N GLN A 102 -4.31 -14.22 -20.91
CA GLN A 102 -3.06 -14.82 -20.41
C GLN A 102 -2.86 -14.72 -18.88
N HIS A 103 -3.66 -13.91 -18.17
CA HIS A 103 -3.55 -13.68 -16.73
C HIS A 103 -4.87 -13.90 -15.98
N GLU A 104 -5.79 -14.68 -16.55
CA GLU A 104 -7.15 -14.87 -16.01
C GLU A 104 -7.18 -15.23 -14.51
N VAL A 105 -6.35 -16.20 -14.08
CA VAL A 105 -6.27 -16.60 -12.66
C VAL A 105 -5.93 -15.41 -11.76
N TYR A 106 -4.97 -14.58 -12.17
CA TYR A 106 -4.54 -13.42 -11.40
C TYR A 106 -5.50 -12.23 -11.52
N PHE A 107 -6.23 -12.12 -12.62
CA PHE A 107 -7.33 -11.19 -12.76
C PHE A 107 -8.40 -11.45 -11.70
N HIS A 108 -8.84 -12.70 -11.55
CA HIS A 108 -9.82 -13.08 -10.52
C HIS A 108 -9.32 -12.75 -9.11
N LYS A 109 -8.08 -13.10 -8.79
CA LYS A 109 -7.47 -12.77 -7.50
C LYS A 109 -7.43 -11.26 -7.25
N ALA A 110 -7.01 -10.49 -8.25
CA ALA A 110 -6.92 -9.03 -8.15
C ALA A 110 -8.30 -8.38 -7.97
N VAL A 111 -9.31 -8.78 -8.77
CA VAL A 111 -10.67 -8.26 -8.67
C VAL A 111 -11.28 -8.59 -7.30
N TYR A 112 -11.16 -9.84 -6.87
CA TYR A 112 -11.67 -10.26 -5.57
C TYR A 112 -11.04 -9.43 -4.44
N ARG A 113 -9.71 -9.33 -4.40
CA ARG A 113 -9.00 -8.59 -3.35
C ARG A 113 -9.29 -7.08 -3.38
N TYR A 114 -9.40 -6.50 -4.58
CA TYR A 114 -9.81 -5.10 -4.76
C TYR A 114 -11.19 -4.87 -4.14
N LEU A 115 -12.21 -5.60 -4.60
CA LEU A 115 -13.59 -5.45 -4.12
C LEU A 115 -13.75 -5.81 -2.65
N ALA A 116 -13.05 -6.84 -2.17
CA ALA A 116 -13.04 -7.21 -0.75
C ALA A 116 -12.53 -6.08 0.14
N GLY A 117 -11.49 -5.36 -0.30
CA GLY A 117 -11.00 -4.17 0.42
C GLY A 117 -12.07 -3.08 0.56
N LEU A 118 -12.92 -2.90 -0.46
CA LEU A 118 -14.02 -1.93 -0.41
C LEU A 118 -15.11 -2.31 0.59
N THR A 119 -15.30 -3.62 0.89
CA THR A 119 -16.28 -4.06 1.90
C THR A 119 -15.94 -3.58 3.32
N GLN A 120 -14.66 -3.32 3.59
CA GLN A 120 -14.20 -2.83 4.89
C GLN A 120 -14.34 -1.31 5.02
N THR A 121 -14.42 -0.60 3.89
CA THR A 121 -14.60 0.86 3.84
C THR A 121 -15.71 1.24 2.86
N PRO A 122 -16.99 1.00 3.18
CA PRO A 122 -18.10 1.17 2.24
C PRO A 122 -18.22 2.58 1.64
N ASN A 123 -17.81 3.62 2.38
CA ASN A 123 -17.82 5.00 1.90
C ASN A 123 -16.88 5.25 0.69
N ARG A 124 -16.00 4.30 0.36
CA ARG A 124 -15.11 4.35 -0.82
C ARG A 124 -15.65 3.60 -2.03
N TYR A 125 -16.78 2.90 -1.90
CA TYR A 125 -17.43 2.21 -3.00
C TYR A 125 -18.13 3.23 -3.92
N ARG A 126 -17.65 3.36 -5.15
CA ARG A 126 -18.14 4.34 -6.13
C ARG A 126 -18.87 3.65 -7.28
N MET A 127 -19.43 4.46 -8.17
CA MET A 127 -20.10 3.96 -9.36
C MET A 127 -19.15 3.11 -10.22
N GLU A 128 -17.90 3.52 -10.39
CA GLU A 128 -16.93 2.75 -11.19
C GLU A 128 -16.70 1.35 -10.59
N ASP A 129 -16.70 1.25 -9.26
CA ASP A 129 -16.54 0.00 -8.53
C ASP A 129 -17.80 -0.88 -8.68
N ARG A 130 -18.99 -0.25 -8.69
CA ARG A 130 -20.26 -0.91 -8.99
C ARG A 130 -20.29 -1.49 -10.39
N ASN A 131 -19.88 -0.73 -11.40
CA ASN A 131 -19.82 -1.20 -12.78
C ASN A 131 -18.81 -2.34 -12.96
N LEU A 132 -17.67 -2.28 -12.26
CA LEU A 132 -16.71 -3.39 -12.22
C LEU A 132 -17.33 -4.64 -11.58
N LEU A 133 -18.00 -4.49 -10.44
CA LEU A 133 -18.67 -5.59 -9.74
C LEU A 133 -19.76 -6.22 -10.61
N GLU A 134 -20.64 -5.42 -11.21
CA GLU A 134 -21.72 -5.87 -12.11
C GLU A 134 -21.17 -6.64 -13.32
N THR A 135 -20.18 -6.07 -14.00
CA THR A 135 -19.54 -6.71 -15.16
C THR A 135 -18.87 -8.03 -14.76
N TYR A 136 -18.18 -8.04 -13.63
CA TYR A 136 -17.48 -9.23 -13.14
C TYR A 136 -18.45 -10.34 -12.71
N CYS A 137 -19.51 -10.00 -11.98
CA CYS A 137 -20.58 -10.93 -11.62
C CYS A 137 -21.25 -11.50 -12.87
N SER A 138 -21.62 -10.66 -13.83
CA SER A 138 -22.23 -11.10 -15.10
C SER A 138 -21.31 -12.04 -15.88
N TYR A 139 -20.02 -11.72 -15.94
CA TYR A 139 -19.02 -12.59 -16.57
C TYR A 139 -18.96 -13.97 -15.89
N LEU A 140 -18.93 -14.01 -14.55
CA LEU A 140 -18.89 -15.27 -13.80
C LEU A 140 -20.17 -16.09 -13.94
N ILE A 141 -21.35 -15.45 -13.93
CA ILE A 141 -22.64 -16.11 -14.18
C ILE A 141 -22.62 -16.81 -15.54
N ASN A 142 -22.15 -16.12 -16.58
CA ASN A 142 -22.15 -16.64 -17.95
C ASN A 142 -21.06 -17.68 -18.22
N SER A 143 -19.98 -17.69 -17.44
CA SER A 143 -18.83 -18.60 -17.63
C SER A 143 -18.78 -19.77 -16.68
N ALA A 144 -19.53 -19.74 -15.56
CA ALA A 144 -19.58 -20.83 -14.60
C ALA A 144 -20.16 -22.10 -15.24
N ALA A 145 -19.37 -23.18 -15.25
CA ALA A 145 -19.83 -24.47 -15.75
C ALA A 145 -20.92 -25.10 -14.87
N THR A 146 -20.96 -24.73 -13.59
CA THR A 146 -21.93 -25.23 -12.62
C THR A 146 -22.34 -24.14 -11.65
N SER A 147 -23.48 -24.32 -10.98
CA SER A 147 -23.94 -23.42 -9.91
C SER A 147 -23.08 -23.44 -8.65
N LYS A 148 -22.10 -24.35 -8.56
CA LYS A 148 -21.16 -24.52 -7.42
C LYS A 148 -19.75 -24.00 -7.74
N ASP A 149 -19.62 -23.13 -8.74
CA ASP A 149 -18.34 -22.50 -9.05
C ASP A 149 -17.88 -21.61 -7.88
N GLU A 150 -16.70 -21.86 -7.34
CA GLU A 150 -16.16 -21.16 -6.17
C GLU A 150 -15.99 -19.65 -6.44
N ARG A 151 -15.64 -19.26 -7.67
CA ARG A 151 -15.48 -17.84 -8.04
C ARG A 151 -16.84 -17.15 -8.06
N LEU A 152 -17.86 -17.84 -8.56
CA LEU A 152 -19.24 -17.35 -8.54
C LEU A 152 -19.76 -17.18 -7.11
N ASP A 153 -19.50 -18.12 -6.21
CA ASP A 153 -19.92 -18.03 -4.81
C ASP A 153 -19.20 -16.89 -4.07
N HIS A 154 -17.89 -16.70 -4.31
CA HIS A 154 -17.16 -15.53 -3.81
C HIS A 154 -17.73 -14.21 -4.34
N ALA A 155 -18.07 -14.15 -5.63
CA ALA A 155 -18.65 -12.96 -6.23
C ALA A 155 -20.05 -12.64 -5.67
N LYS A 156 -20.90 -13.64 -5.43
CA LYS A 156 -22.20 -13.48 -4.75
C LYS A 156 -22.03 -12.85 -3.37
N VAL A 157 -21.07 -13.36 -2.58
CA VAL A 157 -20.80 -12.83 -1.24
C VAL A 157 -20.34 -11.38 -1.29
N LEU A 158 -19.42 -11.04 -2.21
CA LEU A 158 -18.97 -9.66 -2.40
C LEU A 158 -20.11 -8.75 -2.85
N CYS A 159 -20.90 -9.18 -3.84
CA CYS A 159 -22.01 -8.41 -4.36
C CYS A 159 -23.02 -8.09 -3.28
N ARG A 160 -23.44 -9.09 -2.49
CA ARG A 160 -24.38 -8.91 -1.38
C ARG A 160 -23.87 -7.91 -0.32
N LYS A 161 -22.56 -7.87 -0.08
CA LYS A 161 -21.96 -6.98 0.92
C LYS A 161 -21.78 -5.54 0.42
N LEU A 162 -21.44 -5.37 -0.86
CA LEU A 162 -21.17 -4.06 -1.46
C LEU A 162 -22.44 -3.37 -1.96
N ASP A 163 -23.35 -4.12 -2.58
CA ASP A 163 -24.51 -3.59 -3.28
C ASP A 163 -25.66 -4.60 -3.28
N ARG A 164 -26.58 -4.42 -2.34
CA ARG A 164 -27.73 -5.32 -2.15
C ARG A 164 -28.72 -5.27 -3.31
N ASP A 165 -28.88 -4.10 -3.92
CA ASP A 165 -29.81 -3.93 -5.04
C ASP A 165 -29.28 -4.61 -6.28
N LEU A 166 -27.97 -4.47 -6.56
CA LEU A 166 -27.31 -5.21 -7.63
C LEU A 166 -27.35 -6.72 -7.39
N TYR A 167 -27.16 -7.16 -6.14
CA TYR A 167 -27.25 -8.58 -5.79
C TYR A 167 -28.63 -9.16 -6.10
N ALA A 168 -29.69 -8.48 -5.68
CA ALA A 168 -31.07 -8.90 -5.96
C ALA A 168 -31.32 -8.98 -7.48
N GLY A 169 -30.84 -7.99 -8.26
CA GLY A 169 -31.02 -7.97 -9.71
C GLY A 169 -30.26 -9.06 -10.49
N LEU A 170 -29.21 -9.65 -9.91
CA LEU A 170 -28.36 -10.64 -10.60
C LEU A 170 -28.54 -12.08 -10.08
N PHE A 171 -28.96 -12.27 -8.84
CA PHE A 171 -28.89 -13.58 -8.16
C PHE A 171 -30.18 -14.05 -7.48
N GLU A 172 -31.24 -13.23 -7.42
CA GLU A 172 -32.56 -13.58 -6.87
C GLU A 172 -33.65 -13.49 -7.94
#